data_AF-W7QAL9-F1
#
_entry.id   AF-W7QAL9-F1
#
_cell.length_a   1.000
_cell.length_b   1.000
_cell.length_c   1.000
_cell.angle_alpha   90.00
_cell.angle_beta   90.00
_cell.angle_gamma   90.00
#
_symmetry.space_group_name_H-M   'P 1'
#
loop_
_entity.id
_entity.type
_entity.pdbx_description
1 polymer ?
#
loop_
_entity_poly.entity_id
_entity_poly.type
_entity_poly.pdbx_seq_one_letter_code
_entity_poly.pdbx_strand_id
1 'polypeptide(L)'
;MAKKIIVISGAHAGYRRAGVKLNQGRNEFDESWFSAQQLAQLKADEKLSVSEVEDKPDSSTDTSGKLDANPSPTGVTGKSKAKAE
;
A
#
# COMPACT_ATOMS: atom_id res chain seq x y z
N MET A 1 -26.14 -4.26 7.33
CA MET A 1 -25.08 -4.33 6.30
C MET A 1 -23.79 -4.61 7.05
N ALA A 2 -23.09 -5.70 6.74
CA ALA A 2 -21.82 -6.02 7.39
C ALA A 2 -20.70 -5.26 6.68
N LYS A 3 -19.93 -4.49 7.43
CA LYS A 3 -18.79 -3.73 6.92
C LYS A 3 -17.52 -4.35 7.47
N LYS A 4 -16.61 -4.73 6.57
CA LYS A 4 -15.33 -5.33 6.94
C LYS A 4 -14.21 -4.34 6.67
N ILE A 5 -13.24 -4.32 7.57
CA ILE A 5 -12.05 -3.49 7.47
C ILE A 5 -10.87 -4.42 7.24
N ILE A 6 -10.25 -4.26 6.08
CA ILE A 6 -9.04 -4.97 5.70
C ILE A 6 -7.87 -4.04 5.98
N VAL A 7 -6.97 -4.47 6.87
CA VAL A 7 -5.75 -3.75 7.19
C VAL A 7 -4.56 -4.54 6.67
N ILE A 8 -3.86 -4.00 5.67
CA ILE A 8 -2.63 -4.54 5.14
C ILE A 8 -1.46 -3.88 5.88
N SER A 9 -0.70 -4.67 6.64
CA SER A 9 0.51 -4.21 7.32
C SER A 9 1.75 -4.59 6.53
N GLY A 10 2.52 -3.59 6.09
CA GLY A 10 3.85 -3.78 5.50
C GLY A 10 4.96 -3.91 6.55
N ALA A 11 4.62 -3.85 7.84
CA ALA A 11 5.57 -3.94 8.95
C ALA A 11 5.88 -5.39 9.35
N HIS A 12 6.81 -5.57 10.29
CA HIS A 12 7.15 -6.87 10.86
C HIS A 12 5.97 -7.47 11.63
N ALA A 13 5.93 -8.80 11.70
CA ALA A 13 4.91 -9.54 12.42
C ALA A 13 4.82 -9.07 13.90
N GLY A 14 3.60 -8.76 14.35
CA GLY A 14 3.36 -8.29 15.71
C GLY A 14 3.35 -6.77 15.87
N TYR A 15 3.35 -6.01 14.76
CA TYR A 15 3.16 -4.56 14.79
C TYR A 15 1.89 -4.18 15.56
N ARG A 16 1.99 -3.19 16.45
CA ARG A 16 0.87 -2.75 17.29
C ARG A 16 0.52 -1.31 17.00
N ARG A 17 -0.73 -1.07 16.60
CA ARG A 17 -1.26 0.27 16.37
C ARG A 17 -2.72 0.36 16.80
N ALA A 18 -3.10 1.50 17.36
CA ALA A 18 -4.45 1.73 17.91
C ALA A 18 -4.93 0.67 18.94
N GLY A 19 -3.99 0.03 19.64
CA GLY A 19 -4.26 -1.04 20.60
C GLY A 19 -4.43 -2.44 19.98
N VAL A 20 -4.35 -2.57 18.66
CA VAL A 20 -4.52 -3.85 17.95
C VAL A 20 -3.18 -4.40 17.51
N LYS A 21 -2.96 -5.70 17.75
CA LYS A 21 -1.81 -6.43 17.24
C LYS A 21 -2.12 -6.91 15.83
N LEU A 22 -1.40 -6.36 14.86
CA LEU A 22 -1.51 -6.72 13.45
C LEU A 22 -0.48 -7.79 13.11
N ASN A 23 -0.89 -8.74 12.29
CA ASN A 23 0.01 -9.67 11.64
C ASN A 23 0.58 -9.02 10.37
N GLN A 24 1.74 -9.51 9.93
CA GLN A 24 2.33 -9.09 8.68
C GLN A 24 1.44 -9.52 7.51
N GLY A 25 1.18 -8.60 6.57
CA GLY A 25 0.26 -8.84 5.45
C GLY A 25 -1.17 -8.45 5.77
N ARG A 26 -2.15 -9.28 5.36
CA ARG A 26 -3.58 -8.99 5.40
C ARG A 26 -4.20 -9.36 6.76
N ASN A 27 -4.88 -8.41 7.38
CA ASN A 27 -5.69 -8.62 8.59
C ASN A 27 -7.13 -8.19 8.30
N GLU A 28 -8.09 -9.02 8.66
CA GLU A 28 -9.51 -8.77 8.42
C GLU A 28 -10.22 -8.62 9.76
N PHE A 29 -10.93 -7.51 9.90
CA PHE A 29 -11.69 -7.19 11.10
C PHE A 29 -13.08 -6.71 10.70
N ASP A 30 -14.02 -6.83 11.63
CA ASP A 30 -15.31 -6.16 11.49
C ASP A 30 -15.17 -4.66 11.75
N GLU A 31 -16.00 -3.84 11.11
CA GLU A 31 -16.11 -2.41 11.41
C GLU A 31 -16.35 -2.16 12.91
N SER A 32 -17.15 -3.03 13.56
CA SER A 32 -17.48 -2.90 14.97
C SER A 32 -16.29 -3.09 15.91
N TRP A 33 -15.16 -3.63 15.43
CA TRP A 33 -13.94 -3.75 16.22
C TRP A 33 -13.18 -2.43 16.36
N PHE A 34 -13.43 -1.46 15.49
CA PHE A 34 -12.71 -0.20 15.47
C PHE A 34 -13.63 0.99 15.67
N SER A 35 -13.28 1.85 16.61
CA SER A 35 -13.88 3.18 16.72
C SER A 35 -13.30 4.12 15.65
N ALA A 36 -14.04 5.16 15.27
CA ALA A 36 -13.60 6.17 14.30
C ALA A 36 -12.21 6.76 14.62
N GLN A 37 -11.91 6.91 15.92
CA GLN A 37 -10.60 7.39 16.37
C GLN A 37 -9.48 6.37 16.13
N GLN A 38 -9.77 5.07 16.26
CA GLN A 38 -8.79 4.01 15.96
C GLN A 38 -8.55 3.89 14.46
N LEU A 39 -9.60 4.04 13.64
CA LEU A 39 -9.46 4.07 12.18
C LEU A 39 -8.63 5.27 11.72
N ALA A 40 -8.83 6.45 12.30
CA ALA A 40 -8.01 7.61 12.02
C ALA A 40 -6.53 7.35 12.36
N GLN A 41 -6.23 6.67 13.48
CA GLN A 41 -4.87 6.30 13.85
C GLN A 41 -4.24 5.26 12.91
N LEU A 42 -5.02 4.29 12.43
CA LEU A 42 -4.55 3.30 11.47
C LEU A 42 -4.31 3.92 10.09
N LYS A 43 -5.20 4.83 9.65
CA LYS A 43 -5.06 5.59 8.39
C LYS A 43 -3.92 6.63 8.43
N ALA A 44 -3.60 7.15 9.62
CA ALA A 44 -2.47 8.06 9.81
C ALA A 44 -1.11 7.36 9.75
N ASP A 45 -1.08 6.02 9.72
CA ASP A 45 0.16 5.26 9.70
C ASP A 45 0.55 4.90 8.26
N GLU A 46 1.64 5.49 7.75
CA GLU A 46 2.13 5.23 6.38
C GLU A 46 2.50 3.76 6.11
N LYS A 47 2.72 2.95 7.16
CA LYS A 47 3.07 1.52 7.00
C LYS A 47 1.85 0.62 6.94
N LEU A 48 0.65 1.17 7.12
CA LEU A 48 -0.62 0.46 7.11
C LEU A 48 -1.47 0.95 5.96
N SER A 49 -2.05 0.01 5.21
CA SER A 49 -3.07 0.30 4.22
C SER A 49 -4.41 -0.18 4.76
N VAL A 50 -5.34 0.75 5.00
CA VAL A 50 -6.68 0.45 5.52
C VAL A 50 -7.68 0.55 4.37
N SER A 51 -8.39 -0.54 4.09
CA SER A 51 -9.47 -0.60 3.11
C SER A 51 -10.78 -0.98 3.79
N GLU A 52 -11.79 -0.14 3.63
CA GLU A 52 -13.15 -0.40 4.10
C GLU A 52 -13.91 -1.10 2.98
N VAL A 53 -14.24 -2.37 3.18
CA VAL A 53 -15.04 -3.16 2.24
C VAL A 53 -16.45 -3.24 2.80
N GLU A 54 -17.34 -2.44 2.22
CA GLU A 54 -18.77 -2.68 2.31
C GLU A 54 -19.07 -3.96 1.53
N ASP A 55 -19.70 -4.95 2.17
CA ASP A 55 -20.24 -6.14 1.50
C ASP A 55 -21.45 -5.70 0.66
N LYS A 56 -21.16 -4.96 -0.41
CA LYS A 56 -22.06 -4.72 -1.52
C LYS A 56 -21.65 -5.69 -2.64
N PRO A 57 -22.60 -6.44 -3.22
CA PRO A 57 -22.31 -7.07 -4.50
C PRO A 57 -22.02 -5.93 -5.50
N ASP A 58 -20.89 -6.02 -6.19
CA ASP A 58 -20.42 -5.10 -7.23
C ASP A 58 -19.99 -3.70 -6.78
N SER A 59 -18.67 -3.49 -6.72
CA SER A 59 -18.02 -2.54 -7.64
C SER A 59 -16.50 -2.63 -7.50
N SER A 60 -15.87 -3.37 -8.41
CA SER A 60 -14.43 -3.40 -8.64
C SER A 60 -13.94 -1.97 -8.91
N THR A 61 -13.28 -1.35 -7.94
CA THR A 61 -12.58 -0.08 -8.17
C THR A 61 -11.12 -0.35 -8.48
N ASP A 62 -10.79 0.01 -9.70
CA ASP A 62 -9.53 -0.04 -10.41
C ASP A 62 -8.32 0.43 -9.60
N THR A 63 -7.24 -0.36 -9.64
CA THR A 63 -5.88 0.17 -9.44
C THR A 63 -4.96 -0.54 -10.43
N SER A 64 -5.15 -0.25 -11.71
CA SER A 64 -4.07 -0.48 -12.69
C SER A 64 -3.18 0.76 -12.67
N GLY A 65 -2.21 0.75 -11.75
CA GLY A 65 -1.13 1.73 -11.72
C GLY A 65 -0.40 1.76 -13.06
N LYS A 66 -0.63 2.80 -13.84
CA LYS A 66 0.16 3.12 -15.03
C LYS A 66 1.51 3.65 -14.53
N LEU A 67 2.47 2.74 -14.34
CA LEU A 67 3.88 3.06 -14.12
C LEU A 67 4.39 3.81 -15.34
N ASP A 68 4.50 5.13 -15.22
CA ASP A 68 5.20 5.98 -16.17
C ASP A 68 6.68 5.62 -16.11
N ALA A 69 7.11 4.75 -17.01
CA ALA A 69 8.51 4.42 -17.19
C ALA A 69 9.17 5.61 -17.90
N ASN A 70 9.88 6.43 -17.13
CA ASN A 70 10.79 7.47 -17.61
C ASN A 70 12.11 6.82 -18.10
N PRO A 71 12.42 6.74 -19.40
CA PRO A 71 13.76 6.32 -19.83
C PRO A 71 14.67 7.55 -19.88
N SER A 72 15.26 7.90 -18.73
CA SER A 72 16.42 8.79 -18.69
C SER A 72 17.68 8.01 -18.34
N PRO A 73 18.56 7.73 -19.32
CA PRO A 73 19.98 7.54 -19.04
C PRO A 73 20.79 8.74 -19.53
N THR A 74 20.91 9.75 -18.68
CA THR A 74 21.99 10.73 -18.78
C THR A 74 23.28 10.12 -18.25
N GLY A 75 24.26 9.96 -19.14
CA GLY A 75 25.67 10.17 -18.81
C GLY A 75 26.56 8.95 -18.60
N VAL A 76 27.35 8.60 -19.62
CA VAL A 76 28.74 8.18 -19.43
C VAL A 76 29.57 8.57 -20.65
N THR A 77 30.45 9.54 -20.42
CA THR A 77 31.58 9.95 -21.24
C THR A 77 32.48 8.77 -21.59
N GLY A 78 32.69 8.51 -22.88
CA GLY A 78 33.71 7.61 -23.40
C GLY A 78 34.38 8.19 -24.64
N LYS A 79 35.55 8.80 -24.45
CA LYS A 79 36.50 9.17 -25.51
C LYS A 79 36.95 7.88 -26.22
N SER A 80 36.65 7.74 -27.51
CA SER A 80 37.37 6.80 -28.40
C SER A 80 37.56 7.43 -29.77
N LYS A 81 38.78 7.92 -29.99
CA LYS A 81 39.38 8.22 -31.29
C LYS A 81 39.59 6.90 -32.04
N ALA A 82 39.00 6.74 -33.23
CA ALA A 82 39.44 5.72 -34.18
C ALA A 82 39.41 6.28 -35.59
N LYS A 83 40.60 6.23 -36.21
CA LYS A 83 40.97 6.60 -37.57
C LYS A 83 41.07 5.27 -38.34
N ALA A 84 40.39 5.14 -39.47
CA ALA A 84 40.57 4.14 -40.53
C ALA A 84 39.62 4.56 -41.65
N GLU A 85 39.95 4.60 -42.94
CA GLU A 85 41.13 4.30 -43.75
C GLU A 85 40.99 5.17 -45.01
#